data_AF-A0A7S3HQG8-F1
#
_entry.id   AF-A0A7S3HQG8-F1
#
_cell.length_a   1.000
_cell.length_b   1.000
_cell.length_c   1.000
_cell.angle_alpha   90.00
_cell.angle_beta   90.00
_cell.angle_gamma   90.00
#
_symmetry.space_group_name_H-M   'P 1'
#
loop_
_entity.id
_entity.type
_entity.pdbx_description
1 polymer ?
#
loop_
_entity_poly.entity_id
_entity_poly.type
_entity_poly.pdbx_seq_one_letter_code
_entity_poly.pdbx_strand_id
1 'polypeptide(L)'
;GCFAGLRSYTEDLLGAWGEIHQVDAAAMNNYYPHAVTPSVCLHWGRDSYYTPCGAEPGLDGHPDWPQRGGQVYQEWRLHQEDDYTDRLDEVTVDGKKVADKEPFLTARMFVLLAFKSYDTSKNTKAAIAEKLDGWKLVKKVVDRQGQDTDPVMLVQHTKSLDCALVFAGTNDPGEMQTSTTNYRTGYCGFEGVHVGYRNELWTITGDVWPELRPSLEQCNRVTCVGHSLGGALCEIFAACANSGNVTDSDFQRLAWKPGKPALMPEWNLE
;
A
#
# COMPACT_ATOMS: atom_id res chain seq x y z
N GLY A 1 15.26 8.38 -7.39
CA GLY A 1 14.85 9.41 -6.41
C GLY A 1 13.86 8.77 -5.46
N CYS A 2 13.68 9.34 -4.27
CA CYS A 2 12.74 8.79 -3.30
C CYS A 2 11.31 9.24 -3.57
N PHE A 3 10.36 8.32 -3.45
CA PHE A 3 8.92 8.58 -3.49
C PHE A 3 8.37 8.91 -2.10
N ALA A 4 7.38 9.80 -2.05
CA ALA A 4 6.67 10.07 -0.81
C ALA A 4 5.80 8.87 -0.41
N GLY A 5 5.79 8.53 0.87
CA GLY A 5 4.99 7.43 1.40
C GLY A 5 5.62 6.81 2.64
N LEU A 6 5.06 5.69 3.07
CA LEU A 6 5.66 4.80 4.06
C LEU A 6 5.36 3.37 3.63
N ARG A 7 6.42 2.57 3.44
CA ARG A 7 6.31 1.12 3.33
C ARG A 7 6.52 0.54 4.72
N SER A 8 5.64 -0.36 5.14
CA SER A 8 5.71 -0.99 6.45
C SER A 8 5.60 -2.50 6.32
N TYR A 9 6.35 -3.22 7.15
CA TYR A 9 6.12 -4.62 7.45
C TYR A 9 6.28 -4.82 8.95
N THR A 10 5.80 -5.95 9.46
CA THR A 10 5.84 -6.29 10.88
C THR A 10 6.89 -7.37 11.15
N GLU A 11 7.48 -7.31 12.33
CA GLU A 11 8.48 -8.27 12.77
C GLU A 11 8.40 -8.49 14.29
N ASP A 12 8.54 -9.74 14.71
CA ASP A 12 8.74 -10.12 16.10
C ASP A 12 10.20 -10.56 16.30
N LEU A 13 10.86 -10.00 17.31
CA LEU A 13 12.22 -10.35 17.70
C LEU A 13 12.17 -11.35 18.86
N LEU A 14 12.54 -12.60 18.56
CA LEU A 14 12.55 -13.72 19.50
C LEU A 14 13.97 -14.06 19.98
N GLY A 15 14.03 -14.88 21.03
CA GLY A 15 15.29 -15.26 21.68
C GLY A 15 15.65 -14.29 22.81
N ALA A 16 16.63 -14.68 23.63
CA ALA A 16 17.01 -13.89 24.80
C ALA A 16 17.61 -12.52 24.44
N TRP A 17 18.12 -12.41 23.21
CA TRP A 17 18.82 -11.24 22.69
C TRP A 17 18.14 -10.65 21.44
N GLY A 18 16.97 -11.15 21.05
CA GLY A 18 16.29 -10.76 19.82
C GLY A 18 17.04 -11.25 18.57
N GLU A 19 17.72 -12.40 18.67
CA GLU A 19 18.54 -12.95 17.60
C GLU A 19 17.74 -13.71 16.52
N ILE A 20 16.45 -13.98 16.75
CA ILE A 20 15.57 -14.65 15.80
C ILE A 20 14.52 -13.64 15.32
N HIS A 21 14.46 -13.45 14.01
CA HIS A 21 13.57 -12.48 13.37
C HIS A 21 12.40 -13.24 12.74
N GLN A 22 11.20 -13.13 13.32
CA GLN A 22 9.96 -13.57 12.69
C GLN A 22 9.38 -12.41 11.90
N VAL A 23 9.39 -12.51 10.58
CA VAL A 23 9.02 -11.41 9.68
C VAL A 23 7.70 -11.75 8.99
N ASP A 24 6.88 -10.74 8.75
CA ASP A 24 5.72 -10.84 7.86
C ASP A 24 6.07 -11.63 6.58
N ALA A 25 5.41 -12.77 6.41
CA ALA A 25 5.66 -13.68 5.31
C ALA A 25 5.43 -13.04 3.93
N ALA A 26 4.46 -12.14 3.79
CA ALA A 26 4.18 -11.47 2.51
C ALA A 26 5.33 -10.54 2.12
N ALA A 27 5.88 -9.78 3.07
CA ALA A 27 7.04 -8.93 2.85
C ALA A 27 8.28 -9.76 2.45
N MET A 28 8.40 -10.98 2.98
CA MET A 28 9.46 -11.93 2.64
C MET A 28 9.22 -12.70 1.34
N ASN A 29 8.05 -12.61 0.71
CA ASN A 29 7.77 -13.36 -0.52
C ASN A 29 8.33 -12.66 -1.77
N ASN A 30 8.70 -11.39 -1.69
CA ASN A 30 9.28 -10.62 -2.79
C ASN A 30 10.81 -10.48 -2.67
N TYR A 31 11.56 -11.01 -3.63
CA TYR A 31 13.03 -10.90 -3.68
C TYR A 31 13.54 -9.69 -4.49
N TYR A 32 12.63 -8.92 -5.08
CA TYR A 32 12.98 -7.79 -5.92
C TYR A 32 13.11 -6.51 -5.09
N PRO A 33 14.04 -5.61 -5.47
CA PRO A 33 14.13 -4.30 -4.84
C PRO A 33 12.80 -3.55 -4.96
N HIS A 34 12.42 -2.91 -3.87
CA HIS A 34 11.31 -2.00 -3.85
C HIS A 34 11.70 -0.61 -4.38
N ALA A 35 10.70 0.20 -4.70
CA ALA A 35 10.86 1.62 -4.91
C ALA A 35 11.47 2.25 -3.65
N VAL A 36 12.34 3.22 -3.90
CA VAL A 36 12.98 4.02 -2.86
C VAL A 36 11.91 4.87 -2.17
N THR A 37 11.46 4.47 -0.99
CA THR A 37 10.42 5.15 -0.19
C THR A 37 10.74 4.97 1.30
N PRO A 38 10.38 5.89 2.21
CA PRO A 38 10.59 5.67 3.63
C PRO A 38 10.03 4.31 4.05
N SER A 39 10.82 3.53 4.79
CA SER A 39 10.43 2.18 5.21
C SER A 39 10.48 2.05 6.73
N VAL A 40 9.54 1.30 7.30
CA VAL A 40 9.55 0.92 8.72
C VAL A 40 9.39 -0.59 8.89
N CYS A 41 10.25 -1.18 9.71
CA CYS A 41 10.01 -2.46 10.34
C CYS A 41 9.31 -2.21 11.68
N LEU A 42 8.04 -2.60 11.76
CA LEU A 42 7.20 -2.41 12.94
C LEU A 42 7.45 -3.53 13.94
N HIS A 43 7.86 -3.18 15.16
CA HIS A 43 8.00 -4.13 16.26
C HIS A 43 6.92 -3.94 17.32
N TRP A 44 6.68 -4.99 18.10
CA TRP A 44 5.85 -4.92 19.30
C TRP A 44 6.68 -4.79 20.58
N GLY A 45 6.32 -3.84 21.43
CA GLY A 45 6.92 -3.67 22.76
C GLY A 45 8.38 -3.17 22.78
N ARG A 46 8.91 -2.68 21.65
CA ARG A 46 10.24 -2.10 21.50
C ARG A 46 10.29 -1.14 20.31
N ASP A 47 11.41 -0.42 20.19
CA ASP A 47 11.64 0.48 19.08
C ASP A 47 11.56 -0.25 17.73
N SER A 48 10.77 0.32 16.83
CA SER A 48 10.69 -0.02 15.42
C SER A 48 11.90 0.54 14.66
N TYR A 49 12.32 -0.13 13.59
CA TYR A 49 13.38 0.39 12.72
C TYR A 49 12.79 1.23 11.60
N TYR A 50 12.98 2.54 11.65
CA TYR A 50 12.53 3.46 10.62
C TYR A 50 13.69 4.02 9.81
N THR A 51 13.54 4.00 8.49
CA THR A 51 14.54 4.52 7.56
C THR A 51 13.90 5.56 6.66
N PRO A 52 14.08 6.85 6.97
CA PRO A 52 13.65 7.92 6.09
C PRO A 52 14.49 7.93 4.82
N CYS A 53 13.90 8.34 3.71
CA CYS A 53 14.68 8.65 2.52
C CYS A 53 15.58 9.87 2.71
N GLY A 54 16.74 9.87 2.06
CA GLY A 54 17.68 10.99 2.08
C GLY A 54 18.34 11.21 3.43
N ALA A 55 18.16 10.29 4.39
CA ALA A 55 18.76 10.38 5.71
C ALA A 55 20.28 10.18 5.63
N GLU A 56 20.74 9.19 4.87
CA GLU A 56 22.15 8.94 4.61
C GLU A 56 22.37 8.42 3.17
N PRO A 57 23.51 8.74 2.52
CA PRO A 57 23.86 8.17 1.23
C PRO A 57 23.88 6.63 1.28
N GLY A 58 22.98 6.00 0.52
CA GLY A 58 22.85 4.54 0.47
C GLY A 58 21.82 3.93 1.42
N LEU A 59 21.18 4.74 2.27
CA LEU A 59 20.06 4.34 3.14
C LEU A 59 18.74 4.99 2.70
N ASP A 60 18.57 5.21 1.40
CA ASP A 60 17.34 5.81 0.87
C ASP A 60 16.18 4.80 0.97
N GLY A 61 15.50 4.75 2.12
CA GLY A 61 14.27 3.98 2.27
C GLY A 61 14.43 2.44 2.32
N HIS A 62 15.64 1.90 2.44
CA HIS A 62 15.96 0.46 2.48
C HIS A 62 15.13 -0.41 1.49
N PRO A 63 15.30 -0.22 0.18
CA PRO A 63 14.56 -0.99 -0.83
C PRO A 63 14.83 -2.50 -0.78
N ASP A 64 15.85 -2.92 -0.04
CA ASP A 64 16.27 -4.30 0.19
C ASP A 64 15.60 -4.97 1.40
N TRP A 65 14.84 -4.23 2.22
CA TRP A 65 14.10 -4.79 3.34
C TRP A 65 12.81 -5.50 2.92
N PRO A 66 12.37 -6.56 3.63
CA PRO A 66 12.98 -7.11 4.85
C PRO A 66 14.32 -7.83 4.62
N GLN A 67 15.20 -7.77 5.63
CA GLN A 67 16.47 -8.49 5.58
C GLN A 67 16.23 -10.01 5.60
N ARG A 68 17.16 -10.76 4.99
CA ARG A 68 17.09 -12.23 4.89
C ARG A 68 18.36 -12.84 5.48
N GLY A 69 18.26 -14.00 6.11
CA GLY A 69 19.41 -14.66 6.71
C GLY A 69 19.07 -15.94 7.47
N GLY A 70 20.08 -16.59 8.04
CA GLY A 70 19.93 -17.88 8.71
C GLY A 70 19.05 -17.87 9.97
N GLN A 71 18.77 -16.68 10.52
CA GLN A 71 17.90 -16.48 11.70
C GLN A 71 16.63 -15.68 11.37
N VAL A 72 16.30 -15.53 10.08
CA VAL A 72 15.08 -14.85 9.62
C VAL A 72 14.11 -15.89 9.08
N TYR A 73 12.89 -15.91 9.61
CA TYR A 73 11.85 -16.82 9.17
C TYR A 73 10.53 -16.08 8.93
N GLN A 74 9.73 -16.63 8.03
CA GLN A 74 8.44 -16.06 7.61
C GLN A 74 7.33 -16.48 8.57
N GLU A 75 6.46 -15.54 8.95
CA GLU A 75 5.28 -15.80 9.80
C GLU A 75 4.04 -15.09 9.20
N TRP A 76 3.05 -15.87 8.79
CA TRP A 76 1.80 -15.35 8.21
C TRP A 76 0.87 -14.74 9.24
N ARG A 77 0.99 -15.12 10.52
CA ARG A 77 0.22 -14.48 11.60
C ARG A 77 0.52 -12.99 11.69
N LEU A 78 1.75 -12.56 11.38
CA LEU A 78 2.14 -11.14 11.43
C LEU A 78 1.51 -10.30 10.30
N HIS A 79 0.85 -10.94 9.33
CA HIS A 79 0.23 -10.32 8.17
C HIS A 79 -1.26 -9.96 8.40
N GLN A 80 -1.66 -9.71 9.66
CA GLN A 80 -3.05 -9.46 10.06
C GLN A 80 -3.28 -8.00 10.45
N GLU A 81 -4.54 -7.55 10.41
CA GLU A 81 -4.95 -6.16 10.70
C GLU A 81 -4.39 -5.68 12.03
N ASP A 82 -4.65 -6.43 13.10
CA ASP A 82 -4.28 -6.08 14.47
C ASP A 82 -2.75 -5.93 14.63
N ASP A 83 -1.97 -6.77 13.93
CA ASP A 83 -0.52 -6.70 14.01
C ASP A 83 0.04 -5.39 13.44
N TYR A 84 -0.61 -4.81 12.43
CA TYR A 84 -0.24 -3.51 11.88
C TYR A 84 -0.83 -2.34 12.67
N THR A 85 -2.12 -2.38 13.01
CA THR A 85 -2.80 -1.29 13.74
C THR A 85 -2.18 -1.07 15.10
N ASP A 86 -1.98 -2.14 15.88
CA ASP A 86 -1.53 -2.02 17.26
C ASP A 86 -0.07 -1.52 17.28
N ARG A 87 0.78 -2.04 16.39
CA ARG A 87 2.18 -1.59 16.27
C ARG A 87 2.29 -0.15 15.76
N LEU A 88 1.39 0.31 14.88
CA LEU A 88 1.34 1.72 14.45
C LEU A 88 0.86 2.65 15.58
N ASP A 89 -0.07 2.19 16.43
CA ASP A 89 -0.55 2.95 17.59
C ASP A 89 0.53 3.14 18.67
N GLU A 90 1.38 2.12 18.84
CA GLU A 90 2.46 2.10 19.83
C GLU A 90 3.86 2.30 19.24
N VAL A 91 3.94 2.74 17.98
CA VAL A 91 5.23 2.87 17.27
C VAL A 91 6.19 3.80 18.02
N THR A 92 7.37 3.26 18.29
CA THR A 92 8.49 3.98 18.88
C THR A 92 9.69 3.93 17.96
N VAL A 93 10.45 5.01 17.87
CA VAL A 93 11.71 5.12 17.10
C VAL A 93 12.68 5.93 17.95
N ASP A 94 13.89 5.40 18.16
CA ASP A 94 14.93 6.00 19.02
C ASP A 94 14.41 6.38 20.42
N GLY A 95 13.67 5.47 21.04
CA GLY A 95 13.07 5.61 22.37
C GLY A 95 11.92 6.61 22.47
N LYS A 96 11.38 7.10 21.33
CA LYS A 96 10.30 8.10 21.31
C LYS A 96 9.07 7.54 20.63
N LYS A 97 7.89 7.75 21.24
CA LYS A 97 6.60 7.45 20.59
C LYS A 97 6.37 8.41 19.42
N VAL A 98 6.18 7.86 18.23
CA VAL A 98 6.07 8.64 16.97
C VAL A 98 4.76 8.43 16.23
N ALA A 99 3.79 7.72 16.83
CA ALA A 99 2.47 7.45 16.22
C ALA A 99 1.72 8.71 15.75
N ASP A 100 1.88 9.85 16.43
CA ASP A 100 1.24 11.13 16.08
C ASP A 100 2.14 12.03 15.20
N LYS A 101 3.18 11.47 14.59
CA LYS A 101 4.10 12.17 13.69
C LYS A 101 4.05 11.57 12.29
N GLU A 102 4.21 12.40 11.27
CA GLU A 102 4.39 11.88 9.92
C GLU A 102 5.71 11.12 9.79
N PRO A 103 5.75 10.01 9.02
CA PRO A 103 4.67 9.49 8.19
C PRO A 103 3.69 8.52 8.92
N PHE A 104 3.92 8.23 10.21
CA PHE A 104 3.15 7.24 10.98
C PHE A 104 1.71 7.65 11.23
N LEU A 105 1.45 8.95 11.43
CA LEU A 105 0.10 9.49 11.61
C LEU A 105 -0.79 9.14 10.41
N THR A 106 -0.29 9.37 9.19
CA THR A 106 -1.02 9.01 7.96
C THR A 106 -1.16 7.50 7.81
N ALA A 107 -0.11 6.72 8.11
CA ALA A 107 -0.16 5.26 8.03
C ALA A 107 -1.20 4.66 9.00
N ARG A 108 -1.23 5.12 10.26
CA ARG A 108 -2.25 4.73 11.27
C ARG A 108 -3.67 5.06 10.82
N MET A 109 -3.85 6.20 10.15
CA MET A 109 -5.16 6.56 9.62
C MET A 109 -5.59 5.62 8.48
N PHE A 110 -4.67 5.28 7.56
CA PHE A 110 -5.03 4.55 6.35
C PHE A 110 -4.89 3.03 6.41
N VAL A 111 -4.24 2.46 7.42
CA VAL A 111 -4.16 1.00 7.62
C VAL A 111 -5.57 0.38 7.65
N LEU A 112 -6.55 1.05 8.27
CA LEU A 112 -7.95 0.62 8.26
C LEU A 112 -8.46 0.43 6.83
N LEU A 113 -8.20 1.39 5.94
CA LEU A 113 -8.68 1.31 4.56
C LEU A 113 -8.07 0.13 3.82
N ALA A 114 -6.79 -0.17 4.08
CA ALA A 114 -6.08 -1.29 3.47
C ALA A 114 -6.71 -2.64 3.82
N PHE A 115 -7.24 -2.81 5.03
CA PHE A 115 -7.93 -4.03 5.44
C PHE A 115 -9.44 -4.03 5.09
N LYS A 116 -10.10 -2.86 5.09
CA LYS A 116 -11.52 -2.79 4.70
C LYS A 116 -11.75 -2.80 3.19
N SER A 117 -10.71 -2.87 2.36
CA SER A 117 -10.85 -3.12 0.91
C SER A 117 -11.43 -4.51 0.61
N TYR A 118 -11.12 -5.47 1.49
CA TYR A 118 -11.57 -6.87 1.44
C TYR A 118 -13.02 -7.06 1.87
N ASP A 119 -13.64 -6.06 2.50
CA ASP A 119 -14.98 -6.17 3.09
C ASP A 119 -16.09 -5.72 2.13
N THR A 120 -17.33 -5.98 2.53
CA THR A 120 -18.54 -5.46 1.89
C THR A 120 -18.60 -3.93 1.99
N SER A 121 -19.18 -3.28 0.97
CA SER A 121 -19.36 -1.81 0.97
C SER A 121 -20.07 -1.30 2.23
N LYS A 122 -21.02 -2.07 2.78
CA LYS A 122 -21.76 -1.71 4.00
C LYS A 122 -20.83 -1.64 5.21
N ASN A 123 -20.04 -2.67 5.44
CA ASN A 123 -19.13 -2.73 6.58
C ASN A 123 -17.99 -1.71 6.42
N THR A 124 -17.41 -1.58 5.22
CA THR A 124 -16.39 -0.57 4.92
C THR A 124 -16.88 0.84 5.26
N LYS A 125 -18.09 1.21 4.83
CA LYS A 125 -18.68 2.53 5.17
C LYS A 125 -18.87 2.71 6.67
N ALA A 126 -19.37 1.69 7.36
CA ALA A 126 -19.57 1.76 8.81
C ALA A 126 -18.24 1.98 9.54
N ALA A 127 -17.18 1.24 9.16
CA ALA A 127 -15.86 1.39 9.72
C ALA A 127 -15.24 2.77 9.43
N ILE A 128 -15.39 3.28 8.19
CA ILE A 128 -14.95 4.64 7.83
C ILE A 128 -15.67 5.67 8.70
N ALA A 129 -16.99 5.60 8.82
CA ALA A 129 -17.77 6.54 9.60
C ALA A 129 -17.43 6.51 11.10
N GLU A 130 -17.04 5.34 11.62
CA GLU A 130 -16.65 5.18 13.03
C GLU A 130 -15.24 5.73 13.31
N LYS A 131 -14.27 5.47 12.43
CA LYS A 131 -12.84 5.67 12.73
C LYS A 131 -12.18 6.83 11.97
N LEU A 132 -12.74 7.26 10.85
CA LEU A 132 -12.13 8.25 9.95
C LEU A 132 -13.05 9.46 9.78
N ASP A 133 -13.03 10.35 10.78
CA ASP A 133 -13.88 11.55 10.76
C ASP A 133 -13.71 12.35 9.45
N GLY A 134 -14.85 12.70 8.86
CA GLY A 134 -14.91 13.44 7.61
C GLY A 134 -14.56 12.65 6.34
N TRP A 135 -14.21 11.36 6.39
CA TRP A 135 -13.97 10.54 5.20
C TRP A 135 -15.22 9.76 4.76
N LYS A 136 -15.37 9.51 3.45
CA LYS A 136 -16.47 8.75 2.87
C LYS A 136 -16.03 7.88 1.71
N LEU A 137 -16.60 6.67 1.59
CA LEU A 137 -16.46 5.85 0.40
C LEU A 137 -17.23 6.50 -0.76
N VAL A 138 -16.53 6.92 -1.81
CA VAL A 138 -17.14 7.65 -2.95
C VAL A 138 -17.18 6.82 -4.23
N LYS A 139 -16.33 5.79 -4.35
CA LYS A 139 -16.37 4.83 -5.46
C LYS A 139 -15.82 3.48 -5.00
N LYS A 140 -16.41 2.39 -5.46
CA LYS A 140 -15.84 1.04 -5.40
C LYS A 140 -16.09 0.36 -6.75
N VAL A 141 -15.03 -0.11 -7.38
CA VAL A 141 -15.09 -0.91 -8.62
C VAL A 141 -14.42 -2.24 -8.31
N VAL A 142 -14.92 -3.32 -8.89
CA VAL A 142 -14.36 -4.65 -8.67
C VAL A 142 -14.01 -5.20 -10.03
N ASP A 143 -12.72 -5.41 -10.29
CA ASP A 143 -12.32 -6.23 -11.42
C ASP A 143 -12.68 -7.70 -11.12
N ARG A 144 -13.17 -8.44 -12.12
CA ARG A 144 -13.61 -9.83 -11.93
C ARG A 144 -13.01 -10.71 -12.99
N GLN A 145 -12.03 -11.52 -12.60
CA GLN A 145 -11.35 -12.47 -13.47
C GLN A 145 -11.66 -13.90 -13.03
N GLY A 146 -12.79 -14.43 -13.51
CA GLY A 146 -13.24 -15.75 -13.10
C GLY A 146 -13.77 -15.77 -11.67
N GLN A 147 -13.03 -16.39 -10.74
CA GLN A 147 -13.37 -16.38 -9.31
C GLN A 147 -12.58 -15.34 -8.51
N ASP A 148 -11.50 -14.80 -9.10
CA ASP A 148 -10.74 -13.73 -8.48
C ASP A 148 -11.46 -12.40 -8.64
N THR A 149 -11.35 -11.57 -7.60
CA THR A 149 -11.97 -10.25 -7.57
C THR A 149 -11.00 -9.25 -6.99
N ASP A 150 -10.77 -8.14 -7.69
CA ASP A 150 -9.84 -7.11 -7.24
C ASP A 150 -10.60 -5.81 -6.97
N PRO A 151 -11.11 -5.62 -5.73
CA PRO A 151 -11.78 -4.39 -5.38
C PRO A 151 -10.79 -3.23 -5.32
N VAL A 152 -11.10 -2.18 -6.06
CA VAL A 152 -10.46 -0.87 -6.00
C VAL A 152 -11.44 0.13 -5.40
N MET A 153 -11.03 0.80 -4.33
CA MET A 153 -11.87 1.80 -3.64
C MET A 153 -11.29 3.19 -3.75
N LEU A 154 -12.17 4.18 -3.76
CA LEU A 154 -11.80 5.58 -3.58
C LEU A 154 -12.58 6.13 -2.38
N VAL A 155 -11.85 6.64 -1.40
CA VAL A 155 -12.39 7.29 -0.21
C VAL A 155 -11.99 8.76 -0.25
N GLN A 156 -12.90 9.69 0.04
CA GLN A 156 -12.64 11.13 -0.02
C GLN A 156 -12.92 11.81 1.32
N HIS A 157 -12.04 12.72 1.73
CA HIS A 157 -12.28 13.61 2.84
C HIS A 157 -13.18 14.78 2.44
N THR A 158 -14.27 14.98 3.17
CA THR A 158 -15.38 15.89 2.83
C THR A 158 -15.02 17.37 2.82
N LYS A 159 -13.95 17.78 3.52
CA LYS A 159 -13.52 19.19 3.58
C LYS A 159 -12.33 19.50 2.68
N SER A 160 -11.26 18.70 2.77
CA SER A 160 -10.04 18.93 1.98
C SER A 160 -10.14 18.39 0.56
N LEU A 161 -11.10 17.49 0.30
CA LEU A 161 -11.28 16.79 -0.97
C LEU A 161 -10.07 15.90 -1.35
N ASP A 162 -9.19 15.63 -0.39
CA ASP A 162 -8.14 14.62 -0.52
C ASP A 162 -8.78 13.24 -0.62
N CYS A 163 -8.16 12.37 -1.42
CA CYS A 163 -8.63 11.01 -1.64
C CYS A 163 -7.57 9.99 -1.23
N ALA A 164 -8.05 8.85 -0.75
CA ALA A 164 -7.30 7.61 -0.62
C ALA A 164 -7.77 6.64 -1.71
N LEU A 165 -6.86 6.31 -2.63
CA LEU A 165 -7.05 5.24 -3.61
C LEU A 165 -6.56 3.94 -2.99
N VAL A 166 -7.43 2.95 -2.89
CA VAL A 166 -7.14 1.72 -2.17
C VAL A 166 -7.17 0.53 -3.13
N PHE A 167 -6.05 -0.18 -3.22
CA PHE A 167 -5.98 -1.48 -3.90
C PHE A 167 -6.05 -2.59 -2.84
N ALA A 168 -6.95 -3.55 -3.03
CA ALA A 168 -6.90 -4.78 -2.25
C ALA A 168 -5.70 -5.63 -2.67
N GLY A 169 -5.23 -6.49 -1.75
CA GLY A 169 -4.34 -7.58 -2.10
C GLY A 169 -5.11 -8.86 -2.46
N THR A 170 -4.37 -9.95 -2.58
CA THR A 170 -4.89 -11.26 -3.02
C THR A 170 -6.01 -11.78 -2.11
N ASN A 171 -7.13 -12.18 -2.71
CA ASN A 171 -8.27 -12.79 -2.02
C ASN A 171 -8.19 -14.32 -1.93
N ASP A 172 -7.36 -14.96 -2.77
CA ASP A 172 -7.12 -16.40 -2.75
C ASP A 172 -5.62 -16.73 -2.51
N PRO A 173 -5.26 -17.25 -1.33
CA PRO A 173 -3.90 -17.72 -1.03
C PRO A 173 -3.37 -18.78 -2.03
N GLY A 174 -4.26 -19.52 -2.70
CA GLY A 174 -3.93 -20.49 -3.73
C GLY A 174 -3.44 -19.86 -5.04
N GLU A 175 -3.74 -18.60 -5.29
CA GLU A 175 -3.28 -17.84 -6.47
C GLU A 175 -1.98 -17.08 -6.24
N MET A 176 -1.47 -17.04 -5.00
CA MET A 176 -0.14 -16.45 -4.71
C MET A 176 0.97 -17.01 -5.62
N GLN A 177 0.82 -18.24 -6.13
CA GLN A 177 1.77 -18.88 -7.02
C GLN A 177 1.90 -18.19 -8.40
N THR A 178 0.81 -17.70 -8.99
CA THR A 178 0.88 -16.93 -10.26
C THR A 178 1.43 -15.52 -10.02
N SER A 179 1.11 -14.93 -8.85
CA SER A 179 1.65 -13.64 -8.40
C SER A 179 3.16 -13.68 -8.12
N THR A 180 3.75 -14.86 -7.86
CA THR A 180 5.20 -15.06 -7.62
C THR A 180 6.02 -15.39 -8.88
N THR A 181 5.54 -15.01 -10.06
CA THR A 181 6.33 -15.19 -11.29
C THR A 181 7.68 -14.45 -11.16
N ASN A 182 8.76 -15.22 -11.02
CA ASN A 182 10.09 -14.73 -10.63
C ASN A 182 10.91 -14.19 -11.80
N TYR A 183 10.39 -13.20 -12.53
CA TYR A 183 11.24 -12.37 -13.37
C TYR A 183 10.83 -10.89 -13.34
N ARG A 184 11.76 -10.06 -13.79
CA ARG A 184 11.64 -8.60 -13.82
C ARG A 184 11.39 -8.09 -15.22
N THR A 185 10.65 -7.00 -15.35
CA THR A 185 10.32 -6.34 -16.62
C THR A 185 10.36 -4.82 -16.46
N GLY A 186 10.07 -4.11 -17.54
CA GLY A 186 9.86 -2.66 -17.54
C GLY A 186 8.40 -2.28 -17.22
N TYR A 187 8.21 -1.13 -16.59
CA TYR A 187 6.90 -0.50 -16.40
C TYR A 187 7.02 1.00 -16.17
N CYS A 188 6.27 1.82 -16.91
CA CYS A 188 6.29 3.28 -16.81
C CYS A 188 7.71 3.88 -16.86
N GLY A 189 8.58 3.37 -17.75
CA GLY A 189 9.98 3.76 -17.88
C GLY A 189 10.93 3.31 -16.76
N PHE A 190 10.46 2.53 -15.78
CA PHE A 190 11.32 1.87 -14.78
C PHE A 190 11.70 0.47 -15.23
N GLU A 191 12.94 0.08 -14.96
CA GLU A 191 13.42 -1.28 -15.15
C GLU A 191 13.36 -2.07 -13.84
N GLY A 192 13.31 -3.40 -13.93
CA GLY A 192 13.44 -4.26 -12.76
C GLY A 192 12.15 -4.49 -11.96
N VAL A 193 11.00 -4.10 -12.50
CA VAL A 193 9.70 -4.24 -11.84
C VAL A 193 9.24 -5.70 -11.86
N HIS A 194 8.75 -6.21 -10.72
CA HIS A 194 8.23 -7.57 -10.60
C HIS A 194 7.07 -7.80 -11.58
N VAL A 195 7.16 -8.81 -12.46
CA VAL A 195 6.18 -8.98 -13.54
C VAL A 195 4.76 -9.28 -13.07
N GLY A 196 4.60 -10.06 -11.98
CA GLY A 196 3.30 -10.33 -11.35
C GLY A 196 2.57 -9.04 -10.97
N TYR A 197 3.16 -8.23 -10.08
CA TYR A 197 2.59 -6.95 -9.65
C TYR A 197 2.38 -5.95 -10.80
N ARG A 198 3.30 -5.94 -11.76
CA ARG A 198 3.19 -5.11 -12.96
C ARG A 198 1.98 -5.50 -13.80
N ASN A 199 1.80 -6.79 -14.09
CA ASN A 199 0.68 -7.28 -14.90
C ASN A 199 -0.64 -7.07 -14.19
N GLU A 200 -0.68 -7.31 -12.88
CA GLU A 200 -1.84 -7.05 -12.04
C GLU A 200 -2.30 -5.59 -12.13
N LEU A 201 -1.38 -4.65 -11.86
CA LEU A 201 -1.69 -3.22 -11.99
C LEU A 201 -2.08 -2.85 -13.42
N TRP A 202 -1.42 -3.42 -14.43
CA TRP A 202 -1.74 -3.18 -15.84
C TRP A 202 -3.15 -3.66 -16.21
N THR A 203 -3.57 -4.79 -15.68
CA THR A 203 -4.90 -5.38 -15.86
C THR A 203 -5.96 -4.50 -15.20
N ILE A 204 -5.82 -4.23 -13.89
CA ILE A 204 -6.72 -3.36 -13.13
C ILE A 204 -6.85 -1.98 -13.81
N THR A 205 -5.74 -1.36 -14.21
CA THR A 205 -5.77 -0.05 -14.90
C THR A 205 -6.33 -0.12 -16.33
N GLY A 206 -6.52 -1.31 -16.91
CA GLY A 206 -7.30 -1.50 -18.12
C GLY A 206 -8.78 -1.52 -17.88
N ASP A 207 -9.17 -2.32 -16.89
CA ASP A 207 -10.52 -2.80 -16.77
C ASP A 207 -11.36 -1.84 -15.92
N VAL A 208 -10.83 -1.37 -14.78
CA VAL A 208 -11.60 -0.50 -13.86
C VAL A 208 -11.35 0.99 -14.07
N TRP A 209 -10.26 1.34 -14.74
CA TRP A 209 -9.80 2.73 -14.82
C TRP A 209 -10.73 3.68 -15.59
N PRO A 210 -11.41 3.26 -16.69
CA PRO A 210 -12.41 4.10 -17.34
C PRO A 210 -13.52 4.56 -16.40
N GLU A 211 -13.89 3.75 -15.41
CA GLU A 211 -14.89 4.11 -14.40
C GLU A 211 -14.33 4.91 -13.23
N LEU A 212 -13.08 4.67 -12.86
CA LEU A 212 -12.45 5.26 -11.69
C LEU A 212 -11.86 6.65 -11.98
N ARG A 213 -11.30 6.85 -13.18
CA ARG A 213 -10.65 8.11 -13.61
C ARG A 213 -11.52 9.35 -13.36
N PRO A 214 -12.81 9.41 -13.75
CA PRO A 214 -13.62 10.60 -13.51
C PRO A 214 -13.77 10.97 -12.03
N SER A 215 -13.64 10.00 -11.12
CA SER A 215 -13.66 10.23 -9.67
C SER A 215 -12.29 10.73 -9.18
N LEU A 216 -11.19 10.17 -9.70
CA LEU A 216 -9.83 10.62 -9.40
C LEU A 216 -9.57 12.06 -9.84
N GLU A 217 -10.19 12.50 -10.94
CA GLU A 217 -10.10 13.89 -11.41
C GLU A 217 -10.72 14.91 -10.44
N GLN A 218 -11.60 14.46 -9.53
CA GLN A 218 -12.27 15.30 -8.53
C GLN A 218 -11.53 15.34 -7.20
N CYS A 219 -10.39 14.66 -7.08
CA CYS A 219 -9.57 14.65 -5.87
C CYS A 219 -8.61 15.86 -5.85
N ASN A 220 -8.43 16.46 -4.67
CA ASN A 220 -7.41 17.50 -4.44
C ASN A 220 -5.99 16.91 -4.41
N ARG A 221 -5.85 15.77 -3.76
CA ARG A 221 -4.63 14.95 -3.67
C ARG A 221 -5.04 13.49 -3.62
N VAL A 222 -4.20 12.59 -4.12
CA VAL A 222 -4.43 11.15 -4.04
C VAL A 222 -3.28 10.51 -3.27
N THR A 223 -3.62 9.82 -2.18
CA THR A 223 -2.72 8.91 -1.47
C THR A 223 -3.10 7.49 -1.86
N CYS A 224 -2.13 6.69 -2.30
CA CYS A 224 -2.37 5.27 -2.55
C CYS A 224 -2.19 4.49 -1.25
N VAL A 225 -3.12 3.58 -0.97
CA VAL A 225 -3.15 2.75 0.23
C VAL A 225 -3.35 1.29 -0.18
N GLY A 226 -2.62 0.37 0.44
CA GLY A 226 -2.82 -1.05 0.19
C GLY A 226 -2.05 -1.91 1.19
N HIS A 227 -2.50 -3.15 1.32
CA HIS A 227 -1.89 -4.19 2.14
C HIS A 227 -1.47 -5.36 1.24
N SER A 228 -0.42 -6.09 1.61
CA SER A 228 0.05 -7.25 0.84
C SER A 228 0.33 -6.87 -0.64
N LEU A 229 -0.20 -7.64 -1.60
CA LEU A 229 -0.21 -7.30 -3.02
C LEU A 229 -0.70 -5.87 -3.29
N GLY A 230 -1.77 -5.40 -2.64
CA GLY A 230 -2.28 -4.03 -2.82
C GLY A 230 -1.26 -2.96 -2.44
N GLY A 231 -0.40 -3.24 -1.45
CA GLY A 231 0.71 -2.36 -1.09
C GLY A 231 1.76 -2.28 -2.21
N ALA A 232 2.11 -3.42 -2.82
CA ALA A 232 3.01 -3.47 -3.96
C ALA A 232 2.41 -2.75 -5.20
N LEU A 233 1.11 -2.90 -5.45
CA LEU A 233 0.41 -2.16 -6.51
C LEU A 233 0.48 -0.64 -6.26
N CYS A 234 0.28 -0.21 -5.01
CA CYS A 234 0.39 1.20 -4.67
C CYS A 234 1.78 1.79 -4.86
N GLU A 235 2.82 1.02 -4.56
CA GLU A 235 4.19 1.42 -4.76
C GLU A 235 4.49 1.66 -6.25
N ILE A 236 4.14 0.69 -7.11
CA ILE A 236 4.29 0.81 -8.57
C ILE A 236 3.42 1.94 -9.13
N PHE A 237 2.17 2.04 -8.67
CA PHE A 237 1.22 3.07 -9.07
C PHE A 237 1.76 4.48 -8.77
N ALA A 238 2.19 4.71 -7.53
CA ALA A 238 2.73 5.99 -7.10
C ALA A 238 4.02 6.33 -7.85
N ALA A 239 4.91 5.36 -8.07
CA ALA A 239 6.11 5.56 -8.87
C ALA A 239 5.77 5.96 -10.31
N CYS A 240 4.85 5.22 -10.95
CA CYS A 240 4.40 5.50 -12.30
C CYS A 240 3.76 6.89 -12.41
N ALA A 241 2.77 7.20 -11.57
CA ALA A 241 2.05 8.48 -11.58
C ALA A 241 2.97 9.70 -11.38
N ASN A 242 4.07 9.54 -10.64
CA ASN A 242 5.03 10.60 -10.35
C ASN A 242 6.30 10.57 -11.23
N SER A 243 6.38 9.66 -12.21
CA SER A 243 7.60 9.45 -13.01
C SER A 243 7.90 10.56 -14.01
N GLY A 244 6.88 11.25 -14.51
CA GLY A 244 7.00 12.19 -15.64
C GLY A 244 7.25 11.53 -17.00
N ASN A 245 7.17 10.19 -17.10
CA ASN A 245 7.40 9.42 -18.32
C ASN A 245 6.20 9.47 -19.29
N VAL A 246 5.77 10.67 -19.68
CA VAL A 246 4.52 10.94 -20.42
C VAL A 246 4.42 10.28 -21.81
N THR A 247 5.53 9.80 -22.37
CA THR A 247 5.57 9.09 -23.66
C THR A 247 5.45 7.58 -23.53
N ASP A 248 5.56 7.04 -22.32
CA ASP A 248 5.46 5.61 -22.05
C ASP A 248 4.00 5.14 -22.09
N SER A 249 3.71 4.01 -22.72
CA SER A 249 2.35 3.49 -22.88
C SER A 249 1.72 3.05 -21.56
N ASP A 250 2.51 2.47 -20.65
CA ASP A 250 2.04 2.06 -19.33
C ASP A 250 1.72 3.30 -18.49
N PHE A 251 2.54 4.36 -18.60
CA PHE A 251 2.24 5.65 -18.00
C PHE A 251 0.93 6.22 -18.53
N GLN A 252 0.74 6.28 -19.85
CA GLN A 252 -0.48 6.83 -20.46
C GLN A 252 -1.74 6.05 -20.09
N ARG A 253 -1.62 4.75 -19.83
CA ARG A 253 -2.71 3.90 -19.34
C ARG A 253 -3.09 4.23 -17.90
N LEU A 254 -2.14 4.55 -17.04
CA LEU A 254 -2.43 4.89 -15.64
C LEU A 254 -2.77 6.37 -15.45
N ALA A 255 -2.19 7.26 -16.25
CA ALA A 255 -2.32 8.69 -16.11
C ALA A 255 -3.78 9.16 -16.22
N TRP A 256 -4.09 10.21 -15.46
CA TRP A 256 -5.30 11.01 -15.60
C TRP A 256 -4.91 12.49 -15.52
N LYS A 257 -5.77 13.35 -16.05
CA LYS A 257 -5.57 14.79 -15.98
C LYS A 257 -6.29 15.32 -14.75
N PRO A 258 -5.61 15.93 -13.75
CA PRO A 258 -6.29 16.51 -12.61
C PRO A 258 -7.38 17.50 -13.04
N GLY A 259 -8.59 17.32 -12.51
CA GLY A 259 -9.72 18.21 -12.71
C GLY A 259 -9.80 19.27 -11.63
N LYS A 260 -10.95 19.95 -11.54
CA LYS A 260 -11.25 20.82 -10.39
C LYS A 260 -11.73 19.92 -9.24
N PRO A 261 -11.09 19.95 -8.06
CA PRO A 261 -11.53 19.16 -6.93
C PRO A 261 -12.99 19.45 -6.58
N ALA A 262 -13.77 18.39 -6.34
CA ALA A 262 -15.18 18.47 -6.04
C ALA A 262 -15.58 17.41 -5.00
N LEU A 263 -16.53 17.77 -4.15
CA LEU A 263 -17.12 16.83 -3.19
C LEU A 263 -17.97 15.81 -3.96
N MET A 264 -17.58 14.55 -3.87
CA MET A 264 -18.33 13.45 -4.47
C MET A 264 -19.43 12.94 -3.52
N PRO A 265 -20.57 12.47 -4.05
CA PRO A 265 -21.56 11.80 -3.23
C PRO A 265 -21.01 10.49 -2.67
N GLU A 266 -21.54 10.07 -1.53
CA GLU A 266 -21.23 8.75 -0.99
C GLU A 266 -21.73 7.66 -1.94
N TRP A 267 -20.89 6.66 -2.20
CA TRP A 267 -21.17 5.55 -3.09
C TRP A 267 -22.37 4.74 -2.60
N ASN A 268 -23.38 4.43 -3.42
CA ASN A 268 -24.64 3.82 -2.94
C ASN A 268 -25.07 2.52 -3.65
N LEU A 269 -24.16 1.79 -4.29
CA LEU A 269 -24.51 0.49 -4.85
C LEU A 269 -24.51 -0.60 -3.76
N GLU A 270 -25.67 -1.25 -3.64
CA GLU A 270 -25.96 -2.43 -2.82
C GLU A 270 -25.26 -3.68 -3.36
#